data_AF-A0A800D7F0-F1
#
_entry.id   AF-A0A800D7F0-F1
#
_cell.length_a   1.000
_cell.length_b   1.000
_cell.length_c   1.000
_cell.angle_alpha   90.00
_cell.angle_beta   90.00
_cell.angle_gamma   90.00
#
_symmetry.space_group_name_H-M   'P 1'
#
loop_
_entity.id
_entity.type
_entity.pdbx_description
1 polymer ?
#
loop_
_entity_poly.entity_id
_entity_poly.type
_entity_poly.pdbx_seq_one_letter_code
_entity_poly.pdbx_strand_id
1 'polypeptide(L)'
;MSGVLRKAYRDLTKRRLRSLLTLAGIVVGVAGIVAIVSTSRNLVRAQEAAYRNASQADVTYWTWDAPATLERALEALPNVAEAELRTTLYTKWQVKGTWRDLYLIGVQDFGQVEINRMALREGRYPDLDELLVEASVQEITPLAVGQEVAVRDRFGQERIFTISGFAQSPAFLSSALTNFAVAYAPAVQVRRMVGIAGSNQVLIKLADFRQRNETLQEIERLFAKRGLPHGEPQVRDPVNYLGKRELDSLMRVMFLFSALGLALSGFLVANTLSAIVAEGVSEMGVMKALGATRSQVLGTYLLTAILYGLGGTALGLILGAVGGWRLLARIGQLGNVEVAFQVAPEGLALGVLVGLGVTLLAGLPPAWAGTAIPVKEALDSYGITSTYGQGRLDRLLKRISGLPPVAAMAVRNLARRKARNTITLLVVALATAGLLAAQSTNASVNRAIQGVFATYNADAWIWFAEPVGKEFAGMIRAVDEVREVEAWSLADAWV
;
A
#
# COMPACT_ATOMS: atom_id res chain seq x y z
N MET A 1 -27.69 -26.45 23.75
CA MET A 1 -26.32 -26.78 23.30
C MET A 1 -26.16 -28.30 23.28
N SER A 2 -25.79 -28.90 22.15
CA SER A 2 -25.49 -30.35 22.09
C SER A 2 -24.28 -30.69 22.97
N GLY A 3 -24.20 -31.93 23.49
CA GLY A 3 -23.10 -32.37 24.34
C GLY A 3 -21.71 -32.23 23.68
N VAL A 4 -21.66 -32.39 22.36
CA VAL A 4 -20.46 -32.21 21.52
C VAL A 4 -19.95 -30.76 21.58
N LEU A 5 -20.86 -29.78 21.51
CA LEU A 5 -20.52 -28.35 21.56
C LEU A 5 -20.01 -27.94 22.95
N ARG A 6 -20.61 -28.48 24.01
CA ARG A 6 -20.16 -28.24 25.39
C ARG A 6 -18.77 -28.84 25.65
N LYS A 7 -18.48 -30.02 25.09
CA LYS A 7 -17.13 -30.61 25.13
C LYS A 7 -16.11 -29.72 24.42
N ALA A 8 -16.38 -29.35 23.17
CA ALA A 8 -15.46 -28.55 22.37
C ALA A 8 -15.14 -27.19 23.04
N TYR A 9 -16.15 -26.53 23.63
CA TYR A 9 -15.96 -25.29 24.40
C TYR A 9 -15.12 -25.49 25.67
N ARG A 10 -15.31 -26.60 26.38
CA ARG A 10 -14.51 -26.94 27.56
C ARG A 10 -13.05 -27.19 27.18
N ASP A 11 -12.80 -27.87 26.06
CA ASP A 11 -11.45 -28.15 25.57
C ASP A 11 -10.71 -26.86 25.16
N LEU A 12 -11.43 -25.89 24.59
CA LEU A 12 -10.95 -24.53 24.31
C LEU A 12 -10.56 -23.77 25.58
N THR A 13 -11.37 -23.85 26.64
CA THR A 13 -11.17 -23.04 27.86
C THR A 13 -10.16 -23.66 28.84
N LYS A 14 -9.90 -24.97 28.74
CA LYS A 14 -8.95 -25.69 29.61
C LYS A 14 -7.50 -25.23 29.43
N ARG A 15 -7.11 -24.75 28.24
CA ARG A 15 -5.74 -24.28 27.93
C ARG A 15 -5.75 -22.87 27.32
N ARG A 16 -6.23 -21.89 28.10
CA ARG A 16 -6.43 -20.49 27.69
C ARG A 16 -5.27 -19.90 26.88
N LEU A 17 -4.02 -20.01 27.37
CA LEU A 17 -2.87 -19.43 26.66
C LEU A 17 -2.65 -20.02 25.27
N ARG A 18 -2.71 -21.35 25.13
CA ARG A 18 -2.52 -22.00 23.84
C ARG A 18 -3.65 -21.65 22.88
N SER A 19 -4.88 -21.68 23.36
CA SER A 19 -6.06 -21.34 22.57
C SER A 19 -6.02 -19.90 22.09
N LEU A 20 -5.60 -18.97 22.95
CA LEU A 20 -5.39 -17.56 22.60
C LEU A 20 -4.32 -17.38 21.53
N LEU A 21 -3.16 -18.05 21.66
CA LEU A 21 -2.10 -17.99 20.66
C LEU A 21 -2.56 -18.55 19.30
N THR A 22 -3.30 -19.67 19.30
CA THR A 22 -3.87 -20.26 18.08
C THR A 22 -4.87 -19.33 17.42
N LEU A 23 -5.77 -18.73 18.20
CA LEU A 23 -6.71 -17.73 17.72
C LEU A 23 -5.98 -16.50 17.15
N ALA A 24 -4.97 -15.98 17.86
CA ALA A 24 -4.20 -14.83 17.41
C ALA A 24 -3.52 -15.08 16.05
N GLY A 25 -2.97 -16.28 15.82
CA GLY A 25 -2.40 -16.65 14.53
C GLY A 25 -3.43 -16.62 13.40
N ILE A 26 -4.63 -17.18 13.61
CA ILE A 26 -5.72 -17.18 12.63
C ILE A 26 -6.17 -15.74 12.37
N VAL A 27 -6.36 -14.95 13.43
CA VAL A 27 -6.77 -13.55 13.38
C VAL A 27 -5.81 -12.73 12.52
N VAL A 28 -4.51 -12.81 12.78
CA VAL A 28 -3.49 -12.05 12.02
C VAL A 28 -3.50 -12.43 10.55
N GLY A 29 -3.57 -13.74 10.25
CA GLY A 29 -3.60 -14.24 8.87
C GLY A 29 -4.83 -13.78 8.09
N VAL A 30 -6.02 -13.93 8.67
CA VAL A 30 -7.29 -13.51 8.05
C VAL A 30 -7.38 -11.99 7.95
N ALA A 31 -6.99 -11.27 9.00
CA ALA A 31 -6.97 -9.80 9.00
C ALA A 31 -6.07 -9.24 7.90
N GLY A 32 -4.88 -9.83 7.71
CA GLY A 32 -3.95 -9.45 6.65
C GLY A 32 -4.59 -9.58 5.26
N ILE A 33 -5.17 -10.74 4.95
CA ILE A 33 -5.85 -10.95 3.65
C ILE A 33 -6.97 -9.94 3.43
N VAL A 34 -7.87 -9.78 4.40
CA VAL A 34 -9.04 -8.90 4.28
C VAL A 34 -8.60 -7.45 4.11
N ALA A 35 -7.60 -7.01 4.89
CA ALA A 35 -7.04 -5.67 4.80
C ALA A 35 -6.43 -5.42 3.41
N ILE A 36 -5.64 -6.34 2.89
CA ILE A 36 -4.96 -6.19 1.59
C ILE A 36 -5.96 -6.17 0.45
N VAL A 37 -6.88 -7.13 0.39
CA VAL A 37 -7.86 -7.22 -0.70
C VAL A 37 -8.78 -6.01 -0.68
N SER A 38 -9.27 -5.61 0.51
CA SER A 38 -10.13 -4.42 0.62
C SER A 38 -9.37 -3.16 0.26
N THR A 39 -8.15 -2.97 0.77
CA THR A 39 -7.34 -1.76 0.48
C THR A 39 -7.03 -1.67 -1.01
N SER A 40 -6.60 -2.78 -1.64
CA SER A 40 -6.29 -2.83 -3.07
C SER A 40 -7.52 -2.48 -3.93
N ARG A 41 -8.68 -3.08 -3.64
CA ARG A 41 -9.93 -2.79 -4.36
C ARG A 41 -10.37 -1.33 -4.21
N ASN A 42 -10.33 -0.79 -2.99
CA ASN A 42 -10.71 0.59 -2.77
C ASN A 42 -9.71 1.56 -3.39
N LEU A 43 -8.42 1.26 -3.41
CA LEU A 43 -7.41 2.10 -4.05
C LEU A 43 -7.65 2.19 -5.55
N VAL A 44 -7.95 1.07 -6.22
CA VAL A 44 -8.33 1.08 -7.65
C VAL A 44 -9.59 1.91 -7.87
N ARG A 45 -10.64 1.72 -7.04
CA ARG A 45 -11.87 2.51 -7.12
C ARG A 45 -11.63 4.00 -6.89
N ALA A 46 -10.80 4.35 -5.90
CA ALA A 46 -10.47 5.73 -5.58
C ALA A 46 -9.72 6.39 -6.72
N GLN A 47 -8.79 5.68 -7.35
CA GLN A 47 -8.09 6.17 -8.53
C GLN A 47 -9.04 6.33 -9.72
N GLU A 48 -9.85 5.33 -10.05
CA GLU A 48 -10.84 5.45 -11.12
C GLU A 48 -11.85 6.58 -10.87
N ALA A 49 -12.24 6.81 -9.61
CA ALA A 49 -13.11 7.91 -9.23
C ALA A 49 -12.38 9.26 -9.35
N ALA A 50 -11.12 9.37 -8.91
CA ALA A 50 -10.31 10.57 -9.04
C ALA A 50 -10.09 10.95 -10.51
N TYR A 51 -9.76 9.97 -11.36
CA TYR A 51 -9.56 10.19 -12.80
C TYR A 51 -10.85 10.62 -13.50
N ARG A 52 -11.99 10.01 -13.18
CA ARG A 52 -13.29 10.34 -13.78
C ARG A 52 -13.87 11.65 -13.25
N ASN A 53 -13.88 11.86 -11.94
CA ASN A 53 -14.55 13.01 -11.32
C ASN A 53 -13.79 14.31 -11.53
N ALA A 54 -12.46 14.27 -11.52
CA ALA A 54 -11.64 15.47 -11.73
C ALA A 54 -11.25 15.69 -13.20
N SER A 55 -11.74 14.88 -14.14
CA SER A 55 -11.32 14.87 -15.55
C SER A 55 -9.81 15.06 -15.68
N GLN A 56 -9.06 14.12 -15.09
CA GLN A 56 -7.61 14.25 -15.02
C GLN A 56 -7.00 14.30 -16.43
N ALA A 57 -6.10 15.26 -16.66
CA ALA A 57 -5.35 15.36 -17.93
C ALA A 57 -4.63 14.04 -18.21
N ASP A 58 -4.75 13.55 -19.45
CA ASP A 58 -4.03 12.36 -19.94
C ASP A 58 -2.64 12.73 -20.45
N VAL A 59 -2.51 13.94 -21.00
CA VAL A 59 -1.25 14.49 -21.50
C VAL A 59 -1.12 15.93 -21.03
N THR A 60 0.08 16.28 -20.54
CA THR A 60 0.44 17.66 -20.23
C THR A 60 1.71 18.04 -20.99
N TYR A 61 1.70 19.20 -21.63
CA TYR A 61 2.88 19.80 -22.23
C TYR A 61 3.26 21.07 -21.48
N TRP A 62 4.54 21.21 -21.17
CA TRP A 62 5.10 22.53 -20.93
C TRP A 62 5.24 23.24 -22.28
N THR A 63 4.86 24.51 -22.34
CA THR A 63 4.96 25.35 -23.55
C THR A 63 5.49 26.73 -23.17
N TRP A 64 5.85 27.56 -24.14
CA TRP A 64 6.19 28.95 -23.89
C TRP A 64 5.31 29.90 -24.68
N ASP A 65 4.63 30.81 -23.98
CA ASP A 65 3.81 31.89 -24.54
C ASP A 65 2.76 31.44 -25.59
N ALA A 66 2.11 30.31 -25.32
CA ALA A 66 1.09 29.72 -26.17
C ALA A 66 -0.14 30.65 -26.33
N PRO A 67 -0.57 30.97 -27.55
CA PRO A 67 -1.70 31.86 -27.79
C PRO A 67 -3.02 31.18 -27.40
N ALA A 68 -4.01 31.98 -26.97
CA ALA A 68 -5.34 31.47 -26.60
C ALA A 68 -6.07 30.74 -27.76
N THR A 69 -5.69 30.99 -29.02
CA THR A 69 -6.23 30.29 -30.18
C THR A 69 -5.75 28.84 -30.31
N LEU A 70 -4.73 28.44 -29.54
CA LEU A 70 -4.19 27.08 -29.55
C LEU A 70 -5.21 26.06 -29.05
N GLU A 71 -6.00 26.43 -28.05
CA GLU A 71 -7.01 25.56 -27.41
C GLU A 71 -7.97 24.97 -28.44
N ARG A 72 -8.68 25.85 -29.17
CA ARG A 72 -9.61 25.44 -30.25
C ARG A 72 -8.94 24.64 -31.37
N ALA A 73 -7.64 24.87 -31.60
CA ALA A 73 -6.92 24.16 -32.63
C ALA A 73 -6.50 22.75 -32.19
N LEU A 74 -6.31 22.53 -30.89
CA LEU A 74 -6.08 21.20 -30.32
C LEU A 74 -7.39 20.42 -30.28
N GLU A 75 -8.49 21.05 -29.89
CA GLU A 75 -9.84 20.43 -29.89
C GLU A 75 -10.32 20.03 -31.29
N ALA A 76 -9.81 20.66 -32.34
CA ALA A 76 -10.11 20.27 -33.72
C ALA A 76 -9.46 18.94 -34.14
N LEU A 77 -8.53 18.38 -33.34
CA LEU A 77 -7.91 17.09 -33.60
C LEU A 77 -8.86 15.94 -33.23
N PRO A 78 -8.95 14.87 -34.04
CA PRO A 78 -10.00 13.87 -33.93
C PRO A 78 -10.02 13.05 -32.63
N ASN A 79 -8.90 12.95 -31.92
CA ASN A 79 -8.78 12.18 -30.66
C ASN A 79 -8.55 13.07 -29.43
N VAL A 80 -8.70 14.39 -29.56
CA VAL A 80 -8.65 15.34 -28.44
C VAL A 80 -10.08 15.61 -28.00
N ALA A 81 -10.43 15.19 -26.80
CA ALA A 81 -11.77 15.40 -26.24
C ALA A 81 -11.92 16.80 -25.66
N GLU A 82 -10.92 17.23 -24.88
CA GLU A 82 -10.87 18.54 -24.23
C GLU A 82 -9.41 19.02 -24.23
N ALA A 83 -9.19 20.32 -24.37
CA ALA A 83 -7.88 20.93 -24.19
C ALA A 83 -8.02 22.19 -23.33
N GLU A 84 -7.12 22.40 -22.38
CA GLU A 84 -7.14 23.58 -21.50
C GLU A 84 -5.74 24.20 -21.43
N LEU A 85 -5.67 25.52 -21.55
CA LEU A 85 -4.43 26.27 -21.39
C LEU A 85 -4.28 26.83 -19.98
N ARG A 86 -3.13 26.58 -19.36
CA ARG A 86 -2.78 27.12 -18.03
C ARG A 86 -1.50 27.92 -18.06
N THR A 87 -1.42 28.86 -17.14
CA THR A 87 -0.17 29.56 -16.84
C THR A 87 0.35 29.03 -15.52
N THR A 88 1.61 28.65 -15.43
CA THR A 88 2.19 28.09 -14.22
C THR A 88 3.52 28.75 -13.89
N LEU A 89 3.81 28.87 -12.61
CA LEU A 89 5.03 29.48 -12.11
C LEU A 89 5.54 28.66 -10.93
N TYR A 90 6.72 28.08 -11.08
CA TYR A 90 7.51 27.59 -9.95
C TYR A 90 8.20 28.78 -9.31
N THR A 91 7.88 29.05 -8.06
CA THR A 91 8.43 30.17 -7.30
C THR A 91 8.54 29.82 -5.83
N LYS A 92 8.86 30.82 -4.99
CA LYS A 92 8.82 30.72 -3.56
C LYS A 92 7.76 31.63 -2.99
N TRP A 93 7.18 31.18 -1.88
CA TRP A 93 6.32 31.99 -1.04
C TRP A 93 6.85 32.04 0.39
N GLN A 94 6.53 33.11 1.09
CA GLN A 94 6.92 33.32 2.47
C GLN A 94 5.71 33.12 3.36
N VAL A 95 5.82 32.15 4.26
CA VAL A 95 4.82 31.89 5.29
C VAL A 95 5.51 31.94 6.65
N LYS A 96 5.06 32.84 7.53
CA LYS A 96 5.63 33.05 8.88
C LYS A 96 7.16 33.28 8.88
N GLY A 97 7.66 34.02 7.89
CA GLY A 97 9.08 34.37 7.77
C GLY A 97 9.95 33.34 7.06
N THR A 98 9.44 32.14 6.74
CA THR A 98 10.20 31.11 6.02
C THR A 98 9.78 31.04 4.55
N TRP A 99 10.76 31.08 3.65
CA TRP A 99 10.53 30.83 2.22
C TRP A 99 10.42 29.34 1.94
N ARG A 100 9.36 28.95 1.25
CA ARG A 100 9.13 27.56 0.79
C ARG A 100 8.83 27.57 -0.70
N ASP A 101 8.94 26.41 -1.33
CA ASP A 101 8.63 26.28 -2.74
C ASP A 101 7.12 26.24 -2.97
N LEU A 102 6.68 26.98 -3.99
CA LEU A 102 5.30 27.15 -4.40
C LEU A 102 5.18 26.88 -5.90
N TYR A 103 4.26 25.99 -6.26
CA TYR A 103 3.77 25.84 -7.61
C TYR A 103 2.47 26.62 -7.76
N LEU A 104 2.55 27.77 -8.43
CA LEU A 104 1.44 28.68 -8.63
C LEU A 104 0.80 28.41 -10.01
N ILE A 105 -0.51 28.14 -10.01
CA ILE A 105 -1.27 27.80 -11.21
C ILE A 105 -2.31 28.90 -11.48
N GLY A 106 -2.17 29.52 -12.64
CA GLY A 106 -3.07 30.49 -13.21
C GLY A 106 -4.22 29.82 -13.94
N VAL A 107 -5.43 30.01 -13.44
CA VAL A 107 -6.68 29.49 -14.02
C VAL A 107 -7.44 30.64 -14.69
N GLN A 108 -7.95 30.42 -15.90
CA GLN A 108 -8.65 31.47 -16.65
C GLN A 108 -10.02 31.79 -16.04
N ASP A 109 -10.83 30.76 -15.84
CA ASP A 109 -12.14 30.84 -15.21
C ASP A 109 -12.31 29.65 -14.26
N PHE A 110 -12.44 29.94 -12.97
CA PHE A 110 -12.62 28.91 -11.95
C PHE A 110 -13.98 28.21 -12.04
N GLY A 111 -14.99 28.82 -12.66
CA GLY A 111 -16.31 28.25 -12.87
C GLY A 111 -16.42 27.30 -14.06
N GLN A 112 -15.45 27.34 -14.99
CA GLN A 112 -15.45 26.55 -16.23
C GLN A 112 -14.22 25.64 -16.35
N VAL A 113 -13.63 25.22 -15.23
CA VAL A 113 -12.52 24.26 -15.26
C VAL A 113 -13.03 22.91 -15.71
N GLU A 114 -12.58 22.44 -16.87
CA GLU A 114 -12.97 21.14 -17.42
C GLU A 114 -11.98 20.06 -17.05
N ILE A 115 -10.67 20.35 -17.11
CA ILE A 115 -9.59 19.38 -16.87
C ILE A 115 -8.95 19.60 -15.49
N ASN A 116 -8.58 18.53 -14.78
CA ASN A 116 -7.99 18.59 -13.43
C ASN A 116 -8.83 19.46 -12.46
N ARG A 117 -10.14 19.20 -12.41
CA ARG A 117 -11.10 19.93 -11.59
C ARG A 117 -10.74 19.85 -10.11
N MET A 118 -10.97 20.96 -9.41
CA MET A 118 -10.65 21.12 -7.99
C MET A 118 -11.93 21.17 -7.18
N ALA A 119 -11.96 20.49 -6.05
CA ALA A 119 -13.07 20.55 -5.10
C ALA A 119 -12.79 21.62 -4.05
N LEU A 120 -13.60 22.67 -3.99
CA LEU A 120 -13.51 23.68 -2.94
C LEU A 120 -13.87 23.06 -1.58
N ARG A 121 -12.97 23.20 -0.59
CA ARG A 121 -13.14 22.68 0.77
C ARG A 121 -13.62 23.75 1.73
N GLU A 122 -13.02 24.93 1.63
CA GLU A 122 -13.28 26.06 2.51
C GLU A 122 -13.05 27.38 1.74
N GLY A 123 -13.81 28.42 2.06
CA GLY A 123 -13.64 29.74 1.46
C GLY A 123 -14.33 29.89 0.10
N ARG A 124 -13.66 30.59 -0.83
CA ARG A 124 -14.17 30.89 -2.19
C ARG A 124 -13.07 30.77 -3.24
N TYR A 125 -13.44 30.78 -4.51
CA TYR A 125 -12.48 30.96 -5.60
C TYR A 125 -11.81 32.34 -5.51
N PRO A 126 -10.52 32.45 -5.88
CA PRO A 126 -9.74 33.65 -5.66
C PRO A 126 -10.08 34.72 -6.69
N ASP A 127 -10.24 35.96 -6.21
CA ASP A 127 -10.21 37.16 -7.05
C ASP A 127 -8.74 37.59 -7.32
N LEU A 128 -8.55 38.77 -7.92
CA LEU A 128 -7.22 39.36 -8.09
C LEU A 128 -6.55 39.59 -6.73
N ASP A 129 -5.25 39.29 -6.65
CA ASP A 129 -4.44 39.40 -5.43
C ASP A 129 -4.87 38.42 -4.31
N GLU A 130 -5.65 37.40 -4.66
CA GLU A 130 -6.01 36.30 -3.78
C GLU A 130 -5.42 34.97 -4.25
N LEU A 131 -5.26 34.04 -3.31
CA LEU A 131 -4.79 32.67 -3.55
C LEU A 131 -5.77 31.65 -2.99
N LEU A 132 -6.14 30.70 -3.84
CA LEU A 132 -6.78 29.46 -3.41
C LEU A 132 -5.69 28.41 -3.23
N VAL A 133 -5.48 27.97 -1.99
CA VAL A 133 -4.35 27.09 -1.65
C VAL A 133 -4.80 25.64 -1.63
N GLU A 134 -3.92 24.72 -2.03
CA GLU A 134 -4.21 23.29 -1.91
C GLU A 134 -4.32 22.88 -0.44
N ALA A 135 -5.39 22.17 -0.07
CA ALA A 135 -5.73 21.86 1.32
C ALA A 135 -4.63 21.06 2.04
N SER A 136 -3.93 20.18 1.31
CA SER A 136 -2.81 19.39 1.86
C SER A 136 -1.63 20.24 2.35
N VAL A 137 -1.52 21.51 1.94
CA VAL A 137 -0.49 22.44 2.43
C VAL A 137 -0.65 22.72 3.93
N GLN A 138 -1.88 22.63 4.46
CA GLN A 138 -2.14 22.82 5.89
C GLN A 138 -1.46 21.75 6.77
N GLU A 139 -1.10 20.59 6.21
CA GLU A 139 -0.37 19.53 6.91
C GLU A 139 1.10 19.90 7.18
N ILE A 140 1.70 20.71 6.30
CA ILE A 140 3.11 21.14 6.42
C ILE A 140 3.27 22.52 7.04
N THR A 141 2.26 23.39 6.88
CA THR A 141 2.24 24.73 7.47
C THR A 141 0.81 25.11 7.83
N PRO A 142 0.51 25.44 9.10
CA PRO A 142 -0.82 25.88 9.48
C PRO A 142 -1.14 27.24 8.84
N LEU A 143 -2.19 27.26 8.03
CA LEU A 143 -2.69 28.39 7.27
C LEU A 143 -4.18 28.60 7.55
N ALA A 144 -4.63 29.86 7.47
CA ALA A 144 -6.03 30.23 7.62
C ALA A 144 -6.52 31.09 6.46
N VAL A 145 -7.82 31.06 6.19
CA VAL A 145 -8.46 31.96 5.23
C VAL A 145 -8.32 33.41 5.73
N GLY A 146 -8.03 34.33 4.82
CA GLY A 146 -7.76 35.74 5.10
C GLY A 146 -6.32 36.04 5.50
N GLN A 147 -5.45 35.03 5.61
CA GLN A 147 -4.04 35.23 5.92
C GLN A 147 -3.29 35.80 4.71
N GLU A 148 -2.41 36.78 4.95
CA GLU A 148 -1.51 37.31 3.94
C GLU A 148 -0.23 36.47 3.81
N VAL A 149 0.19 36.27 2.56
CA VAL A 149 1.43 35.57 2.19
C VAL A 149 2.15 36.35 1.10
N ALA A 150 3.48 36.40 1.16
CA ALA A 150 4.28 37.02 0.10
C ALA A 150 4.70 35.95 -0.91
N VAL A 151 4.55 36.22 -2.20
CA VAL A 151 4.99 35.35 -3.29
C VAL A 151 5.95 36.13 -4.17
N ARG A 152 7.07 35.50 -4.54
CA ARG A 152 8.00 36.11 -5.49
C ARG A 152 7.51 35.92 -6.91
N ASP A 153 7.56 36.98 -7.71
CA ASP A 153 7.46 36.83 -9.15
C ASP A 153 8.79 36.37 -9.76
N ARG A 154 8.80 36.12 -11.07
CA ARG A 154 9.99 35.68 -11.78
C ARG A 154 11.13 36.70 -11.73
N PHE A 155 10.82 37.98 -11.56
CA PHE A 155 11.78 39.08 -11.49
C PHE A 155 12.32 39.30 -10.08
N GLY A 156 11.89 38.47 -9.11
CA GLY A 156 12.29 38.57 -7.71
C GLY A 156 11.52 39.62 -6.91
N GLN A 157 10.48 40.24 -7.49
CA GLN A 157 9.63 41.18 -6.75
C GLN A 157 8.66 40.40 -5.87
N GLU A 158 8.53 40.85 -4.62
CA GLU A 158 7.63 40.24 -3.65
C GLU A 158 6.24 40.86 -3.78
N ARG A 159 5.22 40.02 -3.96
CA ARG A 159 3.81 40.42 -4.04
C ARG A 159 3.04 39.80 -2.90
N ILE A 160 2.18 40.58 -2.27
CA ILE A 160 1.34 40.11 -1.17
C ILE A 160 0.04 39.57 -1.75
N PHE A 161 -0.36 38.40 -1.25
CA PHE A 161 -1.61 37.74 -1.59
C PHE A 161 -2.39 37.40 -0.33
N THR A 162 -3.71 37.44 -0.43
CA THR A 162 -4.60 36.97 0.63
C THR A 162 -5.11 35.56 0.32
N ILE A 163 -5.06 34.65 1.29
CA ILE A 163 -5.63 33.30 1.11
C ILE A 163 -7.17 33.41 1.11
N SER A 164 -7.81 33.12 -0.03
CA SER A 164 -9.28 33.19 -0.16
C SER A 164 -9.99 31.89 0.23
N GLY A 165 -9.26 30.78 0.26
CA GLY A 165 -9.81 29.47 0.57
C GLY A 165 -8.82 28.33 0.41
N PHE A 166 -9.33 27.12 0.60
CA PHE A 166 -8.63 25.87 0.35
C PHE A 166 -9.41 24.99 -0.61
N ALA A 167 -8.72 24.44 -1.60
CA ALA A 167 -9.28 23.47 -2.54
C ALA A 167 -8.47 22.18 -2.52
N GLN A 168 -9.09 21.10 -3.01
CA GLN A 168 -8.42 19.82 -3.19
C GLN A 168 -8.40 19.42 -4.66
N SER A 169 -7.21 19.19 -5.20
CA SER A 169 -7.00 18.67 -6.53
C SER A 169 -6.32 17.29 -6.49
N PRO A 170 -6.96 16.22 -7.02
CA PRO A 170 -6.32 14.91 -7.11
C PRO A 170 -5.24 14.88 -8.21
N ALA A 171 -5.07 15.97 -8.97
CA ALA A 171 -4.03 16.06 -9.99
C ALA A 171 -2.62 16.10 -9.40
N PHE A 172 -2.48 16.45 -8.12
CA PHE A 172 -1.22 16.56 -7.41
C PHE A 172 -1.18 15.63 -6.20
N LEU A 173 0.01 15.12 -5.88
CA LEU A 173 0.26 14.41 -4.62
C LEU A 173 0.21 15.39 -3.43
N SER A 174 0.01 14.87 -2.22
CA SER A 174 -0.05 15.71 -1.01
C SER A 174 1.25 16.50 -0.82
N SER A 175 1.11 17.77 -0.43
CA SER A 175 2.25 18.64 -0.08
C SER A 175 3.06 18.10 1.11
N ALA A 176 2.49 17.22 1.95
CA ALA A 176 3.23 16.53 2.99
C ALA A 176 4.24 15.49 2.44
N LEU A 177 3.97 14.96 1.25
CA LEU A 177 4.85 13.99 0.59
C LEU A 177 5.88 14.68 -0.31
N THR A 178 5.46 15.68 -1.08
CA THR A 178 6.33 16.37 -2.05
C THR A 178 7.14 17.52 -1.44
N ASN A 179 6.72 18.00 -0.26
CA ASN A 179 7.23 19.23 0.37
C ASN A 179 7.09 20.48 -0.51
N PHE A 180 6.23 20.44 -1.54
CA PHE A 180 5.91 21.54 -2.43
C PHE A 180 4.49 22.03 -2.16
N ALA A 181 4.33 23.35 -1.99
CA ALA A 181 3.00 23.95 -1.90
C ALA A 181 2.40 24.13 -3.30
N VAL A 182 1.09 23.94 -3.45
CA VAL A 182 0.35 24.24 -4.67
C VAL A 182 -0.68 25.30 -4.36
N ALA A 183 -0.79 26.33 -5.20
CA ALA A 183 -1.83 27.35 -5.09
C ALA A 183 -2.34 27.77 -6.47
N TYR A 184 -3.54 28.33 -6.48
CA TYR A 184 -4.24 28.78 -7.66
C TYR A 184 -4.55 30.27 -7.56
N ALA A 185 -4.40 30.98 -8.68
CA ALA A 185 -4.71 32.40 -8.83
C ALA A 185 -5.34 32.66 -10.21
N PRO A 186 -5.94 33.85 -10.44
CA PRO A 186 -6.38 34.23 -11.77
C PRO A 186 -5.22 34.24 -12.77
N ALA A 187 -5.42 33.63 -13.95
CA ALA A 187 -4.36 33.46 -14.95
C ALA A 187 -3.73 34.78 -15.39
N VAL A 188 -4.50 35.88 -15.42
CA VAL A 188 -3.97 37.21 -15.77
C VAL A 188 -2.88 37.68 -14.80
N GLN A 189 -2.97 37.32 -13.53
CA GLN A 189 -2.01 37.72 -12.52
C GLN A 189 -0.74 36.86 -12.60
N VAL A 190 -0.90 35.55 -12.76
CA VAL A 190 0.23 34.63 -12.94
C VAL A 190 1.00 34.95 -14.22
N ARG A 191 0.31 35.27 -15.33
CA ARG A 191 0.94 35.73 -16.58
C ARG A 191 1.81 36.96 -16.38
N ARG A 192 1.34 37.95 -15.61
CA ARG A 192 2.14 39.14 -15.26
C ARG A 192 3.37 38.79 -14.42
N MET A 193 3.25 37.82 -13.51
CA MET A 193 4.38 37.37 -12.68
C MET A 193 5.42 36.56 -13.46
N VAL A 194 5.00 35.81 -14.48
CA VAL A 194 5.88 35.06 -15.39
C VAL A 194 6.50 35.96 -16.47
N GLY A 195 5.79 37.01 -16.88
CA GLY A 195 6.18 37.91 -17.96
C GLY A 195 5.79 37.43 -19.35
N ILE A 196 4.66 36.73 -19.49
CA ILE A 196 4.15 36.21 -20.77
C ILE A 196 2.73 36.73 -21.07
N ALA A 197 2.33 36.74 -22.35
CA ALA A 197 1.00 37.17 -22.77
C ALA A 197 0.02 36.00 -22.90
N GLY A 198 0.52 34.85 -23.33
CA GLY A 198 -0.18 33.58 -23.47
C GLY A 198 0.00 32.66 -22.27
N SER A 199 -0.05 31.36 -22.51
CA SER A 199 0.05 30.30 -21.50
C SER A 199 1.34 29.51 -21.64
N ASN A 200 1.79 28.83 -20.59
CA ASN A 200 3.01 28.02 -20.62
C ASN A 200 2.77 26.54 -20.24
N GLN A 201 1.51 26.13 -20.19
CA GLN A 201 1.12 24.76 -19.97
C GLN A 201 -0.13 24.44 -20.80
N VAL A 202 -0.13 23.28 -21.42
CA VAL A 202 -1.26 22.72 -22.17
C VAL A 202 -1.66 21.42 -21.49
N LEU A 203 -2.95 21.28 -21.17
CA LEU A 203 -3.52 20.06 -20.63
C LEU A 203 -4.48 19.47 -21.66
N ILE A 204 -4.40 18.16 -21.87
CA ILE A 204 -5.15 17.49 -22.92
C ILE A 204 -5.82 16.26 -22.32
N LYS A 205 -7.11 16.12 -22.62
CA LYS A 205 -7.90 14.90 -22.41
C LYS A 205 -8.10 14.20 -23.75
N LEU A 206 -7.77 12.92 -23.82
CA LEU A 206 -7.92 12.13 -25.05
C LEU A 206 -9.28 11.42 -25.06
N ALA A 207 -9.86 11.27 -26.25
CA ALA A 207 -11.09 10.49 -26.43
C ALA A 207 -10.82 8.97 -26.30
N ASP A 208 -9.72 8.48 -26.89
CA ASP A 208 -9.19 7.13 -26.72
C ASP A 208 -7.69 7.17 -26.38
N PHE A 209 -7.36 6.81 -25.14
CA PHE A 209 -5.98 6.75 -24.64
C PHE A 209 -5.10 5.72 -25.40
N ARG A 210 -5.69 4.73 -26.07
CA ARG A 210 -4.92 3.74 -26.85
C ARG A 210 -4.28 4.34 -28.10
N GLN A 211 -4.89 5.38 -28.67
CA GLN A 211 -4.40 6.10 -29.84
C GLN A 211 -3.44 7.24 -29.47
N ARG A 212 -3.06 7.38 -28.19
CA ARG A 212 -2.25 8.50 -27.70
C ARG A 212 -0.99 8.76 -28.52
N ASN A 213 -0.25 7.74 -28.90
CA ASN A 213 1.04 7.93 -29.60
C ASN A 213 0.86 8.59 -30.96
N GLU A 214 -0.21 8.25 -31.69
CA GLU A 214 -0.54 8.86 -32.99
C GLU A 214 -1.00 10.31 -32.77
N THR A 215 -1.85 10.55 -31.77
CA THR A 215 -2.33 11.90 -31.43
C THR A 215 -1.20 12.82 -30.96
N LEU A 216 -0.25 12.32 -30.18
CA LEU A 216 0.93 13.09 -29.73
C LEU A 216 1.77 13.56 -30.92
N GLN A 217 1.99 12.69 -31.91
CA GLN A 217 2.71 13.08 -33.13
C GLN A 217 1.96 14.18 -33.90
N GLU A 218 0.63 14.14 -33.94
CA GLU A 218 -0.17 15.19 -34.58
C GLU A 218 -0.09 16.52 -33.80
N ILE A 219 -0.14 16.47 -32.48
CA ILE A 219 0.03 17.63 -31.60
C ILE A 219 1.42 18.26 -31.78
N GLU A 220 2.47 17.45 -31.81
CA GLU A 220 3.85 17.92 -32.02
C GLU A 220 4.03 18.55 -33.40
N ARG A 221 3.43 17.98 -34.46
CA ARG A 221 3.39 18.62 -35.80
C ARG A 221 2.66 19.95 -35.77
N LEU A 222 1.56 20.06 -35.02
CA LEU A 222 0.81 21.30 -34.84
C LEU A 222 1.67 22.37 -34.14
N PHE A 223 2.36 22.01 -33.07
CA PHE A 223 3.28 22.89 -32.35
C PHE A 223 4.44 23.35 -33.23
N ALA A 224 5.07 22.42 -33.97
CA ALA A 224 6.15 22.73 -34.91
C ALA A 224 5.68 23.68 -36.02
N LYS A 225 4.50 23.45 -36.61
CA LYS A 225 3.93 24.33 -37.65
C LYS A 225 3.69 25.76 -37.16
N ARG A 226 3.40 25.93 -35.86
CA ARG A 226 3.20 27.24 -35.23
C ARG A 226 4.47 27.83 -34.64
N GLY A 227 5.60 27.13 -34.69
CA GLY A 227 6.84 27.55 -34.06
C GLY A 227 6.73 27.66 -32.54
N LEU A 228 5.86 26.88 -31.91
CA LEU A 228 5.61 26.95 -30.47
C LEU A 228 6.68 26.15 -29.71
N PRO A 229 7.49 26.79 -28.84
CA PRO A 229 8.40 26.07 -27.96
C PRO A 229 7.61 25.20 -26.99
N HIS A 230 7.99 23.92 -26.89
CA HIS A 230 7.37 22.96 -25.99
C HIS A 230 8.40 21.97 -25.46
N GLY A 231 8.11 21.41 -24.28
CA GLY A 231 8.84 20.28 -23.72
C GLY A 231 8.23 18.94 -24.17
N GLU A 232 8.79 17.84 -23.68
CA GLU A 232 8.22 16.51 -23.95
C GLU A 232 6.83 16.32 -23.32
N PRO A 233 5.96 15.50 -23.94
CA PRO A 233 4.67 15.16 -23.37
C PRO A 233 4.82 14.39 -22.06
N GLN A 234 4.25 14.93 -20.99
CA GLN A 234 4.02 14.17 -19.77
C GLN A 234 2.71 13.39 -19.91
N VAL A 235 2.83 12.09 -20.19
CA VAL A 235 1.69 11.18 -20.34
C VAL A 235 1.34 10.55 -19.00
N ARG A 236 0.10 10.72 -18.57
CA ARG A 236 -0.45 10.07 -17.39
C ARG A 236 -1.40 8.96 -17.81
N ASP A 237 -0.97 7.72 -17.63
CA ASP A 237 -1.79 6.53 -17.94
C ASP A 237 -2.89 6.35 -16.88
N PRO A 238 -4.18 6.28 -17.28
CA PRO A 238 -5.30 6.04 -16.36
C PRO A 238 -5.24 4.70 -15.64
N VAL A 239 -4.61 3.69 -16.26
CA VAL A 239 -4.46 2.34 -15.72
C VAL A 239 -3.12 2.20 -14.99
N ASN A 240 -2.06 2.82 -15.51
CA ASN A 240 -0.70 2.72 -14.96
C ASN A 240 -0.17 4.06 -14.43
N TYR A 241 -0.82 4.57 -13.39
CA TYR A 241 -0.44 5.82 -12.75
C TYR A 241 0.92 5.74 -12.03
N LEU A 242 1.54 6.91 -11.83
CA LEU A 242 2.81 7.05 -11.13
C LEU A 242 2.71 6.49 -9.70
N GLY A 243 3.63 5.61 -9.30
CA GLY A 243 3.57 4.95 -7.99
C GLY A 243 2.77 3.64 -7.97
N LYS A 244 2.06 3.26 -9.05
CA LYS A 244 1.30 1.99 -9.09
C LYS A 244 2.20 0.78 -8.92
N ARG A 245 3.35 0.74 -9.60
CA ARG A 245 4.28 -0.39 -9.53
C ARG A 245 4.79 -0.60 -8.11
N GLU A 246 5.08 0.49 -7.42
CA GLU A 246 5.55 0.53 -6.05
C GLU A 246 4.45 0.04 -5.10
N LEU A 247 3.21 0.53 -5.28
CA LEU A 247 2.04 0.09 -4.52
C LEU A 247 1.71 -1.39 -4.75
N ASP A 248 1.73 -1.87 -5.99
CA ASP A 248 1.51 -3.28 -6.33
C ASP A 248 2.61 -4.18 -5.74
N SER A 249 3.84 -3.69 -5.67
CA SER A 249 4.95 -4.40 -5.03
C SER A 249 4.78 -4.46 -3.52
N LEU A 250 4.39 -3.36 -2.88
CA LEU A 250 4.06 -3.31 -1.45
C LEU A 250 2.92 -4.28 -1.12
N MET A 251 1.83 -4.26 -1.90
CA MET A 251 0.68 -5.14 -1.70
C MET A 251 1.05 -6.62 -1.88
N ARG A 252 1.92 -6.96 -2.84
CA ARG A 252 2.45 -8.32 -3.01
C ARG A 252 3.26 -8.79 -1.81
N VAL A 253 4.12 -7.93 -1.27
CA VAL A 253 4.92 -8.25 -0.07
C VAL A 253 4.00 -8.46 1.14
N MET A 254 3.02 -7.59 1.34
CA MET A 254 2.03 -7.76 2.41
C MET A 254 1.21 -9.04 2.25
N PHE A 255 0.87 -9.40 1.01
CA PHE A 255 0.16 -10.65 0.70
C PHE A 255 1.01 -11.86 1.09
N LEU A 256 2.31 -11.83 0.78
CA LEU A 256 3.25 -12.88 1.17
C LEU A 256 3.33 -13.03 2.70
N PHE A 257 3.38 -11.93 3.45
CA PHE A 257 3.36 -11.96 4.91
C PHE A 257 2.04 -12.50 5.48
N SER A 258 0.92 -12.16 4.86
CA SER A 258 -0.40 -12.68 5.26
C SER A 258 -0.50 -14.19 5.01
N ALA A 259 0.02 -14.66 3.87
CA ALA A 259 0.11 -16.08 3.55
C ALA A 259 1.03 -16.84 4.54
N LEU A 260 2.18 -16.26 4.91
CA LEU A 260 3.07 -16.81 5.94
C LEU A 260 2.39 -16.88 7.31
N GLY A 261 1.67 -15.81 7.71
CA GLY A 261 0.89 -15.77 8.95
C GLY A 261 -0.20 -16.86 9.00
N LEU A 262 -0.88 -17.09 7.89
CA LEU A 262 -1.86 -18.18 7.76
C LEU A 262 -1.21 -19.56 7.84
N ALA A 263 -0.08 -19.78 7.15
CA ALA A 263 0.65 -21.04 7.25
C ALA A 263 1.06 -21.33 8.70
N LEU A 264 1.61 -20.33 9.39
CA LEU A 264 1.94 -20.39 10.82
C LEU A 264 0.72 -20.73 11.68
N SER A 265 -0.43 -20.10 11.41
CA SER A 265 -1.69 -20.38 12.10
C SER A 265 -2.11 -21.85 11.93
N GLY A 266 -1.98 -22.40 10.71
CA GLY A 266 -2.27 -23.80 10.43
C GLY A 266 -1.41 -24.74 11.26
N PHE A 267 -0.09 -24.51 11.32
CA PHE A 267 0.78 -25.33 12.17
C PHE A 267 0.43 -25.22 13.66
N LEU A 268 0.03 -24.04 14.13
CA LEU A 268 -0.36 -23.82 15.52
C LEU A 268 -1.68 -24.52 15.86
N VAL A 269 -2.64 -24.53 14.93
CA VAL A 269 -3.88 -25.32 15.00
C VAL A 269 -3.56 -26.80 15.04
N ALA A 270 -2.73 -27.31 14.12
CA ALA A 270 -2.34 -28.71 14.07
C ALA A 270 -1.67 -29.16 15.37
N ASN A 271 -0.77 -28.35 15.92
CA ASN A 271 -0.11 -28.63 17.20
C ASN A 271 -1.11 -28.62 18.39
N THR A 272 -2.05 -27.67 18.38
CA THR A 272 -3.07 -27.57 19.42
C THR A 272 -4.02 -28.76 19.40
N LEU A 273 -4.52 -29.12 18.23
CA LEU A 273 -5.42 -30.26 18.07
C LEU A 273 -4.71 -31.58 18.32
N SER A 274 -3.45 -31.73 17.91
CA SER A 274 -2.63 -32.91 18.26
C SER A 274 -2.58 -33.13 19.77
N ALA A 275 -2.43 -32.06 20.55
CA ALA A 275 -2.39 -32.15 22.00
C ALA A 275 -3.78 -32.47 22.60
N ILE A 276 -4.84 -31.82 22.12
CA ILE A 276 -6.23 -32.09 22.56
C ILE A 276 -6.60 -33.55 22.28
N VAL A 277 -6.27 -34.04 21.08
CA VAL A 277 -6.50 -35.43 20.66
C VAL A 277 -5.70 -36.40 21.52
N ALA A 278 -4.43 -36.11 21.78
CA ALA A 278 -3.56 -36.95 22.61
C ALA A 278 -4.06 -37.06 24.08
N GLU A 279 -4.58 -35.97 24.64
CA GLU A 279 -5.19 -35.95 25.98
C GLU A 279 -6.54 -36.69 26.00
N GLY A 280 -7.27 -36.67 24.90
CA GLY A 280 -8.59 -37.30 24.75
C GLY A 280 -8.55 -38.75 24.26
N VAL A 281 -7.39 -39.41 24.19
CA VAL A 281 -7.28 -40.80 23.70
C VAL A 281 -8.13 -41.77 24.52
N SER A 282 -8.08 -41.67 25.84
CA SER A 282 -8.90 -42.50 26.73
C SER A 282 -10.40 -42.23 26.53
N GLU A 283 -10.80 -40.97 26.40
CA GLU A 283 -12.19 -40.60 26.11
C GLU A 283 -12.68 -41.17 24.77
N MET A 284 -11.83 -41.15 23.74
CA MET A 284 -12.13 -41.78 22.44
C MET A 284 -12.27 -43.30 22.55
N GLY A 285 -11.47 -43.93 23.41
CA GLY A 285 -11.56 -45.36 23.71
C GLY A 285 -12.92 -45.72 24.33
N VAL A 286 -13.35 -44.95 25.33
CA VAL A 286 -14.66 -45.12 25.99
C VAL A 286 -15.81 -44.90 25.00
N MET A 287 -15.77 -43.82 24.20
CA MET A 287 -16.80 -43.56 23.19
C MET A 287 -16.93 -44.71 22.19
N LYS A 288 -15.81 -45.23 21.69
CA LYS A 288 -15.81 -46.35 20.73
C LYS A 288 -16.24 -47.67 21.38
N ALA A 289 -15.90 -47.90 22.65
CA ALA A 289 -16.36 -49.06 23.41
C ALA A 289 -17.89 -49.06 23.61
N LEU A 290 -18.49 -47.86 23.73
CA LEU A 290 -19.95 -47.66 23.80
C LEU A 290 -20.64 -47.67 22.41
N GLY A 291 -19.90 -47.98 21.34
CA GLY A 291 -20.46 -48.12 19.99
C GLY A 291 -20.37 -46.87 19.09
N ALA A 292 -19.67 -45.80 19.50
CA ALA A 292 -19.49 -44.64 18.64
C ALA A 292 -18.65 -44.97 17.40
N THR A 293 -19.09 -44.53 16.23
CA THR A 293 -18.36 -44.73 14.97
C THR A 293 -17.13 -43.81 14.88
N ARG A 294 -16.16 -44.18 14.03
CA ARG A 294 -14.96 -43.34 13.79
C ARG A 294 -15.33 -41.93 13.30
N SER A 295 -16.37 -41.80 12.48
CA SER A 295 -16.84 -40.51 11.96
C SER A 295 -17.49 -39.64 13.04
N GLN A 296 -18.22 -40.22 13.99
CA GLN A 296 -18.78 -39.49 15.14
C GLN A 296 -17.68 -38.94 16.06
N VAL A 297 -16.65 -39.75 16.32
CA VAL A 297 -15.49 -39.31 17.11
C VAL A 297 -14.72 -38.22 16.35
N LEU A 298 -14.46 -38.41 15.06
CA LEU A 298 -13.76 -37.43 14.21
C LEU A 298 -14.52 -36.09 14.18
N GLY A 299 -15.84 -36.12 13.98
CA GLY A 299 -16.69 -34.93 13.95
C GLY A 299 -16.63 -34.12 15.24
N THR A 300 -16.44 -34.77 16.40
CA THR A 300 -16.29 -34.08 17.69
C THR A 300 -15.03 -33.21 17.73
N TYR A 301 -13.89 -33.70 17.22
CA TYR A 301 -12.64 -32.93 17.21
C TYR A 301 -12.56 -31.95 16.04
N LEU A 302 -13.16 -32.27 14.89
CA LEU A 302 -13.31 -31.32 13.79
C LEU A 302 -14.22 -30.15 14.17
N LEU A 303 -15.24 -30.37 15.00
CA LEU A 303 -16.04 -29.27 15.56
C LEU A 303 -15.16 -28.31 16.38
N THR A 304 -14.22 -28.82 17.17
CA THR A 304 -13.26 -27.97 17.90
C THR A 304 -12.40 -27.14 16.93
N ALA A 305 -11.93 -27.73 15.82
CA ALA A 305 -11.24 -27.01 14.77
C ALA A 305 -12.12 -25.91 14.14
N ILE A 306 -13.40 -26.23 13.84
CA ILE A 306 -14.37 -25.25 13.32
C ILE A 306 -14.56 -24.10 14.30
N LEU A 307 -14.65 -24.36 15.61
CA LEU A 307 -14.82 -23.29 16.61
C LEU A 307 -13.60 -22.35 16.66
N TYR A 308 -12.37 -22.89 16.57
CA TYR A 308 -11.18 -22.06 16.42
C TYR A 308 -11.22 -21.23 15.15
N GLY A 309 -11.62 -21.86 14.04
CA GLY A 309 -11.73 -21.23 12.73
C GLY A 309 -12.76 -20.10 12.76
N LEU A 310 -13.97 -20.33 13.27
CA LEU A 310 -15.02 -19.33 13.39
C LEU A 310 -14.60 -18.17 14.29
N GLY A 311 -14.08 -18.45 15.49
CA GLY A 311 -13.66 -17.41 16.42
C GLY A 311 -12.52 -16.56 15.88
N GLY A 312 -11.50 -17.20 15.32
CA GLY A 312 -10.34 -16.52 14.75
C GLY A 312 -10.67 -15.77 13.47
N THR A 313 -11.50 -16.35 12.60
CA THR A 313 -11.94 -15.71 11.36
C THR A 313 -12.83 -14.52 11.67
N ALA A 314 -13.83 -14.64 12.54
CA ALA A 314 -14.73 -13.51 12.87
C ALA A 314 -13.95 -12.30 13.39
N LEU A 315 -13.03 -12.51 14.34
CA LEU A 315 -12.15 -11.45 14.83
C LEU A 315 -11.18 -10.95 13.75
N GLY A 316 -10.66 -11.84 12.92
CA GLY A 316 -9.79 -11.50 11.79
C GLY A 316 -10.48 -10.64 10.74
N LEU A 317 -11.75 -10.91 10.41
CA LEU A 317 -12.53 -10.10 9.47
C LEU A 317 -12.72 -8.67 10.02
N ILE A 318 -13.06 -8.54 11.31
CA ILE A 318 -13.25 -7.24 11.96
C ILE A 318 -11.94 -6.46 12.00
N LEU A 319 -10.87 -7.06 12.50
CA LEU A 319 -9.57 -6.39 12.59
C LEU A 319 -8.95 -6.12 11.21
N GLY A 320 -9.21 -6.98 10.23
CA GLY A 320 -8.81 -6.78 8.84
C GLY A 320 -9.54 -5.62 8.18
N ALA A 321 -10.85 -5.48 8.43
CA ALA A 321 -11.62 -4.33 7.95
C ALA A 321 -11.14 -3.02 8.58
N VAL A 322 -10.95 -2.99 9.91
CA VAL A 322 -10.45 -1.81 10.63
C VAL A 322 -9.02 -1.46 10.21
N GLY A 323 -8.15 -2.48 10.08
CA GLY A 323 -6.77 -2.31 9.63
C GLY A 323 -6.68 -1.81 8.18
N GLY A 324 -7.48 -2.39 7.29
CA GLY A 324 -7.60 -1.95 5.90
C GLY A 324 -8.12 -0.52 5.78
N TRP A 325 -9.13 -0.15 6.56
CA TRP A 325 -9.64 1.23 6.60
C TRP A 325 -8.55 2.22 7.02
N ARG A 326 -7.83 1.93 8.10
CA ARG A 326 -6.73 2.80 8.56
C ARG A 326 -5.59 2.90 7.55
N LEU A 327 -5.20 1.77 6.95
CA LEU A 327 -4.16 1.75 5.92
C LEU A 327 -4.58 2.59 4.71
N LEU A 328 -5.80 2.40 4.24
CA LEU A 328 -6.34 3.14 3.10
C LEU A 328 -6.46 4.64 3.39
N ALA A 329 -6.91 5.03 4.60
CA ALA A 329 -6.98 6.43 5.00
C ALA A 329 -5.58 7.09 4.96
N ARG A 330 -4.54 6.38 5.40
CA ARG A 330 -3.16 6.87 5.31
C ARG A 330 -2.67 6.99 3.87
N ILE A 331 -2.96 6.01 3.02
CA ILE A 331 -2.61 6.07 1.60
C ILE A 331 -3.36 7.21 0.89
N GLY A 332 -4.65 7.38 1.18
CA GLY A 332 -5.48 8.46 0.63
C GLY A 332 -4.98 9.85 1.00
N GLN A 333 -4.59 10.06 2.26
CA GLN A 333 -3.95 11.30 2.73
C GLN A 333 -2.68 11.61 1.91
N LEU A 334 -1.80 10.63 1.74
CA LEU A 334 -0.56 10.81 0.96
C LEU A 334 -0.84 11.05 -0.53
N GLY A 335 -1.83 10.36 -1.10
CA GLY A 335 -2.25 10.51 -2.48
C GLY A 335 -3.10 11.74 -2.76
N ASN A 336 -3.47 12.52 -1.74
CA ASN A 336 -4.40 13.66 -1.82
C ASN A 336 -5.76 13.31 -2.47
N VAL A 337 -6.25 12.09 -2.21
CA VAL A 337 -7.54 11.61 -2.71
C VAL A 337 -8.44 11.27 -1.53
N GLU A 338 -9.69 11.74 -1.56
CA GLU A 338 -10.69 11.26 -0.63
C GLU A 338 -11.05 9.81 -0.93
N VAL A 339 -10.85 8.95 0.06
CA VAL A 339 -11.11 7.53 -0.10
C VAL A 339 -12.26 7.08 0.79
N ALA A 340 -13.37 6.71 0.16
CA ALA A 340 -14.44 5.99 0.82
C ALA A 340 -14.03 4.52 0.98
N PHE A 341 -13.90 4.06 2.24
CA PHE A 341 -13.60 2.65 2.50
C PHE A 341 -14.85 1.80 2.41
N GLN A 342 -14.85 0.83 1.51
CA GLN A 342 -15.85 -0.21 1.44
C GLN A 342 -15.19 -1.56 1.64
N VAL A 343 -15.74 -2.38 2.54
CA VAL A 343 -15.22 -3.74 2.71
C VAL A 343 -15.49 -4.52 1.42
N ALA A 344 -14.44 -5.07 0.81
CA ALA A 344 -14.57 -5.83 -0.42
C ALA A 344 -15.24 -7.19 -0.14
N PRO A 345 -16.40 -7.50 -0.75
CA PRO A 345 -17.08 -8.79 -0.55
C PRO A 345 -16.17 -9.98 -0.87
N GLU A 346 -15.30 -9.83 -1.87
CA GLU A 346 -14.33 -10.86 -2.25
C GLU A 346 -13.28 -11.07 -1.16
N GLY A 347 -12.86 -9.99 -0.49
CA GLY A 347 -11.93 -10.06 0.65
C GLY A 347 -12.54 -10.77 1.84
N LEU A 348 -13.82 -10.52 2.15
CA LEU A 348 -14.55 -11.25 3.19
C LEU A 348 -14.73 -12.72 2.83
N ALA A 349 -15.16 -13.03 1.62
CA ALA A 349 -15.36 -14.39 1.16
C ALA A 349 -14.04 -15.19 1.19
N LEU A 350 -12.95 -14.58 0.70
CA LEU A 350 -11.62 -15.18 0.75
C LEU A 350 -11.15 -15.35 2.20
N GLY A 351 -11.35 -14.36 3.07
CA GLY A 351 -11.01 -14.44 4.49
C GLY A 351 -11.72 -15.58 5.20
N VAL A 352 -13.02 -15.77 4.94
CA VAL A 352 -13.82 -16.88 5.49
C VAL A 352 -13.34 -18.23 4.95
N LEU A 353 -13.18 -18.33 3.63
CA LEU A 353 -12.76 -19.57 2.97
C LEU A 353 -11.39 -20.01 3.47
N VAL A 354 -10.44 -19.08 3.56
CA VAL A 354 -9.07 -19.38 3.98
C VAL A 354 -9.00 -19.60 5.49
N GLY A 355 -9.66 -18.79 6.31
CA GLY A 355 -9.66 -18.94 7.77
C GLY A 355 -10.24 -20.28 8.24
N LEU A 356 -11.42 -20.65 7.71
CA LEU A 356 -12.03 -21.95 8.00
C LEU A 356 -11.29 -23.10 7.31
N GLY A 357 -10.92 -22.92 6.04
CA GLY A 357 -10.24 -23.93 5.25
C GLY A 357 -8.90 -24.33 5.85
N VAL A 358 -8.04 -23.38 6.20
CA VAL A 358 -6.73 -23.64 6.83
C VAL A 358 -6.91 -24.34 8.18
N THR A 359 -7.87 -23.88 9.00
CA THR A 359 -8.09 -24.48 10.33
C THR A 359 -8.57 -25.93 10.23
N LEU A 360 -9.48 -26.21 9.29
CA LEU A 360 -9.97 -27.57 9.03
C LEU A 360 -8.88 -28.48 8.44
N LEU A 361 -8.17 -28.01 7.41
CA LEU A 361 -7.11 -28.76 6.74
C LEU A 361 -5.95 -29.06 7.71
N ALA A 362 -5.60 -28.12 8.58
CA ALA A 362 -4.57 -28.33 9.59
C ALA A 362 -5.03 -29.25 10.73
N GLY A 363 -6.31 -29.23 11.08
CA GLY A 363 -6.89 -30.03 12.15
C GLY A 363 -7.22 -31.47 11.76
N LEU A 364 -7.43 -31.73 10.47
CA LEU A 364 -7.83 -33.04 9.97
C LEU A 364 -6.76 -34.13 10.20
N PRO A 365 -5.47 -33.94 9.89
CA PRO A 365 -4.45 -34.97 10.10
C PRO A 365 -4.36 -35.47 11.56
N PRO A 366 -4.25 -34.61 12.60
CA PRO A 366 -4.17 -35.11 13.97
C PRO A 366 -5.48 -35.71 14.45
N ALA A 367 -6.63 -35.16 14.05
CA ALA A 367 -7.94 -35.72 14.42
C ALA A 367 -8.12 -37.12 13.83
N TRP A 368 -7.78 -37.30 12.55
CA TRP A 368 -7.85 -38.61 11.89
C TRP A 368 -6.91 -39.62 12.53
N ALA A 369 -5.64 -39.25 12.75
CA ALA A 369 -4.66 -40.12 13.40
C ALA A 369 -5.11 -40.56 14.81
N GLY A 370 -5.74 -39.67 15.58
CA GLY A 370 -6.30 -40.02 16.90
C GLY A 370 -7.44 -41.04 16.84
N THR A 371 -8.34 -40.90 15.87
CA THR A 371 -9.45 -41.85 15.71
C THR A 371 -9.01 -43.26 15.31
N ALA A 372 -7.85 -43.38 14.65
CA ALA A 372 -7.27 -44.64 14.21
C ALA A 372 -6.70 -45.51 15.34
N ILE A 373 -6.47 -44.95 16.55
CA ILE A 373 -5.94 -45.68 17.71
C ILE A 373 -6.92 -46.79 18.12
N PRO A 374 -6.53 -48.07 18.24
CA PRO A 374 -7.40 -49.16 18.68
C PRO A 374 -8.00 -48.93 20.08
N VAL A 375 -9.21 -49.45 20.35
CA VAL A 375 -9.87 -49.32 21.66
C VAL A 375 -9.02 -49.92 22.77
N LYS A 376 -8.41 -51.09 22.51
CA LYS A 376 -7.50 -51.75 23.45
C LYS A 376 -6.35 -50.83 23.86
N GLU A 377 -5.61 -50.27 22.89
CA GLU A 377 -4.49 -49.36 23.16
C GLU A 377 -4.93 -48.07 23.87
N ALA A 378 -6.11 -47.55 23.51
CA ALA A 378 -6.64 -46.34 24.13
C ALA A 378 -6.96 -46.53 25.63
N LEU A 379 -7.44 -47.71 26.01
CA LEU A 379 -7.76 -48.06 27.40
C LEU A 379 -6.53 -48.62 28.16
N ASP A 380 -5.63 -49.33 27.47
CA ASP A 380 -4.35 -49.82 28.01
C ASP A 380 -3.35 -48.67 28.30
N SER A 381 -3.58 -47.46 27.76
CA SER A 381 -2.69 -46.30 27.90
C SER A 381 -2.45 -45.80 29.34
N TYR A 382 -3.00 -46.49 30.35
CA TYR A 382 -2.60 -46.39 31.76
C TYR A 382 -1.29 -47.16 32.09
N GLY A 383 -0.74 -47.94 31.15
CA GLY A 383 0.51 -48.70 31.29
C GLY A 383 1.56 -48.29 30.28
N ILE A 384 2.76 -47.93 30.76
CA ILE A 384 3.93 -47.51 29.98
C ILE A 384 4.25 -48.56 28.91
N THR A 385 3.93 -48.29 27.64
CA THR A 385 4.48 -49.04 26.51
C THR A 385 5.64 -48.27 25.91
N SER A 386 6.86 -48.75 26.18
CA SER A 386 8.08 -48.26 25.55
C SER A 386 8.17 -48.84 24.12
N THR A 387 7.58 -48.16 23.14
CA THR A 387 7.85 -48.49 21.73
C THR A 387 9.31 -48.11 21.41
N TYR A 388 10.22 -49.08 21.48
CA TYR A 388 11.62 -48.93 21.06
C TYR A 388 11.67 -48.79 19.52
N GLY A 389 11.73 -47.56 19.02
CA GLY A 389 11.79 -47.31 17.57
C GLY A 389 13.17 -47.62 16.97
N GLN A 390 13.28 -48.64 16.10
CA GLN A 390 14.52 -49.02 15.41
C GLN A 390 14.86 -48.15 14.17
N GLY A 391 14.71 -46.83 14.26
CA GLY A 391 14.96 -45.93 13.11
C GLY A 391 16.45 -45.71 12.77
N ARG A 392 16.75 -45.35 11.51
CA ARG A 392 18.12 -44.96 11.05
C ARG A 392 18.76 -43.86 11.91
N LEU A 393 17.97 -42.87 12.33
CA LEU A 393 18.38 -41.81 13.26
C LEU A 393 18.74 -42.34 14.65
N ASP A 394 18.06 -43.38 15.15
CA ASP A 394 18.34 -43.96 16.46
C ASP A 394 19.66 -44.74 16.45
N ARG A 395 20.01 -45.35 15.30
CA ARG A 395 21.35 -45.95 15.08
C ARG A 395 22.44 -44.88 14.99
N LEU A 396 22.17 -43.74 14.35
CA LEU A 396 23.12 -42.63 14.23
C LEU A 396 23.36 -41.94 15.57
N LEU A 397 22.31 -41.76 16.37
CA LEU A 397 22.37 -41.22 17.73
C LEU A 397 23.01 -42.17 18.75
N LYS A 398 23.00 -43.49 18.51
CA LYS A 398 23.82 -44.45 19.27
C LYS A 398 25.32 -44.25 19.07
N ARG A 399 25.73 -43.64 17.95
CA ARG A 399 27.14 -43.34 17.62
C ARG A 399 27.66 -42.07 18.32
N ILE A 400 26.78 -41.22 18.84
CA ILE A 400 27.12 -40.07 19.66
C ILE A 400 27.25 -40.56 21.11
N SER A 401 28.37 -41.18 21.46
CA SER A 401 28.62 -41.82 22.76
C SER A 401 29.20 -40.88 23.84
N GLY A 402 29.47 -39.60 23.51
CA GLY A 402 30.10 -38.64 24.42
C GLY A 402 29.15 -37.77 25.26
N LEU A 403 27.83 -37.95 25.15
CA LEU A 403 26.86 -37.13 25.88
C LEU A 403 26.53 -37.74 27.26
N PRO A 404 26.38 -36.91 28.32
CA PRO A 404 25.85 -37.37 29.61
C PRO A 404 24.50 -38.09 29.45
N PRO A 405 24.19 -39.10 30.29
CA PRO A 405 23.00 -39.94 30.13
C PRO A 405 21.68 -39.15 29.97
N VAL A 406 21.54 -38.04 30.70
CA VAL A 406 20.36 -37.16 30.64
C VAL A 406 20.25 -36.43 29.30
N ALA A 407 21.36 -35.91 28.78
CA ALA A 407 21.39 -35.25 27.48
C ALA A 407 21.15 -36.25 26.33
N ALA A 408 21.73 -37.44 26.43
CA ALA A 408 21.48 -38.52 25.47
C ALA A 408 20.00 -38.97 25.47
N MET A 409 19.37 -39.06 26.65
CA MET A 409 17.94 -39.32 26.77
C MET A 409 17.09 -38.20 26.16
N ALA A 410 17.43 -36.93 26.39
CA ALA A 410 16.74 -35.79 25.81
C ALA A 410 16.81 -35.79 24.27
N VAL A 411 18.00 -35.98 23.70
CA VAL A 411 18.21 -36.04 22.24
C VAL A 411 17.49 -37.25 21.62
N ARG A 412 17.53 -38.41 22.26
CA ARG A 412 16.78 -39.60 21.80
C ARG A 412 15.28 -39.38 21.88
N ASN A 413 14.77 -38.70 22.91
CA ASN A 413 13.36 -38.38 23.03
C ASN A 413 12.90 -37.42 21.90
N LEU A 414 13.77 -36.48 21.52
CA LEU A 414 13.54 -35.62 20.35
C LEU A 414 13.45 -36.44 19.03
N ALA A 415 14.29 -37.44 18.86
CA ALA A 415 14.28 -38.31 17.68
C ALA A 415 13.11 -39.32 17.65
N ARG A 416 12.53 -39.65 18.81
CA ARG A 416 11.41 -40.59 18.95
C ARG A 416 10.06 -39.96 18.57
N ARG A 417 9.82 -38.69 18.89
CA ARG A 417 8.56 -37.98 18.56
C ARG A 417 8.69 -37.13 17.28
N LYS A 418 9.11 -37.75 16.18
CA LYS A 418 9.44 -37.08 14.90
C LYS A 418 8.36 -36.09 14.44
N ALA A 419 7.11 -36.54 14.32
CA ALA A 419 6.03 -35.70 13.80
C ALA A 419 5.82 -34.41 14.62
N ARG A 420 5.70 -34.52 15.95
CA ARG A 420 5.47 -33.36 16.84
C ARG A 420 6.65 -32.39 16.86
N ASN A 421 7.87 -32.93 16.86
CA ASN A 421 9.06 -32.10 16.91
C ASN A 421 9.31 -31.40 15.57
N THR A 422 9.03 -32.06 14.44
CA THR A 422 9.07 -31.43 13.12
C THR A 422 8.09 -30.27 13.02
N ILE A 423 6.84 -30.42 13.47
CA ILE A 423 5.84 -29.32 13.47
C ILE A 423 6.34 -28.15 14.31
N THR A 424 6.82 -28.41 15.53
CA THR A 424 7.30 -27.35 16.43
C THR A 424 8.51 -26.61 15.83
N LEU A 425 9.44 -27.35 15.23
CA LEU A 425 10.62 -26.78 14.58
C LEU A 425 10.26 -25.97 13.33
N LEU A 426 9.29 -26.43 12.53
CA LEU A 426 8.75 -25.68 11.39
C LEU A 426 8.10 -24.36 11.83
N VAL A 427 7.33 -24.36 12.93
CA VAL A 427 6.72 -23.14 13.48
C VAL A 427 7.80 -22.14 13.87
N VAL A 428 8.82 -22.56 14.62
CA VAL A 428 9.91 -21.67 15.05
C VAL A 428 10.70 -21.16 13.85
N ALA A 429 11.02 -22.04 12.89
CA ALA A 429 11.75 -21.67 11.68
C ALA A 429 10.96 -20.66 10.83
N LEU A 430 9.67 -20.91 10.58
CA LEU A 430 8.81 -20.00 9.81
C LEU A 430 8.57 -18.67 10.52
N ALA A 431 8.41 -18.68 11.85
CA ALA A 431 8.27 -17.46 12.64
C ALA A 431 9.54 -16.62 12.58
N THR A 432 10.70 -17.26 12.72
CA THR A 432 12.01 -16.59 12.63
C THR A 432 12.25 -16.06 11.23
N ALA A 433 11.98 -16.85 10.19
CA ALA A 433 12.08 -16.44 8.80
C ALA A 433 11.14 -15.28 8.47
N GLY A 434 9.89 -15.33 8.95
CA GLY A 434 8.92 -14.25 8.79
C GLY A 434 9.36 -12.94 9.46
N LEU A 435 9.90 -13.02 10.67
CA LEU A 435 10.45 -11.86 11.38
C LEU A 435 11.66 -11.27 10.64
N LEU A 436 12.60 -12.11 10.22
CA LEU A 436 13.78 -11.68 9.46
C LEU A 436 13.39 -11.07 8.12
N ALA A 437 12.40 -11.66 7.43
CA ALA A 437 11.87 -11.11 6.20
C ALA A 437 11.23 -9.73 6.44
N ALA A 438 10.41 -9.56 7.48
CA ALA A 438 9.80 -8.28 7.81
C ALA A 438 10.85 -7.19 8.12
N GLN A 439 11.87 -7.53 8.91
CA GLN A 439 12.97 -6.61 9.22
C GLN A 439 13.81 -6.28 7.99
N SER A 440 14.11 -7.27 7.15
CA SER A 440 14.86 -7.06 5.90
C SER A 440 14.07 -6.18 4.92
N THR A 441 12.76 -6.41 4.78
CA THR A 441 11.87 -5.55 4.00
C THR A 441 11.86 -4.12 4.55
N ASN A 442 11.70 -3.93 5.87
CA ASN A 442 11.72 -2.60 6.47
C ASN A 442 13.05 -1.87 6.20
N ALA A 443 14.17 -2.55 6.43
CA ALA A 443 15.50 -2.00 6.17
C ALA A 443 15.72 -1.72 4.67
N SER A 444 15.16 -2.54 3.78
CA SER A 444 15.23 -2.34 2.33
C SER A 444 14.38 -1.17 1.85
N VAL A 445 13.17 -1.01 2.39
CA VAL A 445 12.29 0.12 2.07
C VAL A 445 12.91 1.43 2.55
N ASN A 446 13.42 1.47 3.79
CA ASN A 446 14.08 2.66 4.32
C ASN A 446 15.32 3.04 3.49
N ARG A 447 16.14 2.04 3.09
CA ARG A 447 17.27 2.27 2.19
C ARG A 447 16.84 2.74 0.81
N ALA A 448 15.76 2.19 0.26
CA ALA A 448 15.23 2.62 -1.03
C ALA A 448 14.71 4.07 -0.97
N ILE A 449 14.00 4.45 0.09
CA ILE A 449 13.53 5.83 0.30
C ILE A 449 14.72 6.78 0.37
N GLN A 450 15.75 6.46 1.16
CA GLN A 450 16.98 7.25 1.22
C GLN A 450 17.70 7.29 -0.14
N GLY A 451 17.69 6.17 -0.86
CA GLY A 451 18.28 6.01 -2.18
C GLY A 451 17.61 6.86 -3.24
N VAL A 452 16.29 7.04 -3.23
CA VAL A 452 15.57 7.90 -4.21
C VAL A 452 16.09 9.34 -4.15
N PHE A 453 16.34 9.88 -2.94
CA PHE A 453 16.92 11.21 -2.79
C PHE A 453 18.41 11.26 -3.17
N ALA A 454 19.14 10.17 -2.97
CA ALA A 454 20.56 10.06 -3.36
C ALA A 454 20.79 9.71 -4.83
N THR A 455 19.76 9.23 -5.56
CA THR A 455 19.87 8.70 -6.93
C THR A 455 20.36 9.76 -7.91
N TYR A 456 20.02 11.02 -7.66
CA TYR A 456 20.42 12.12 -8.51
C TYR A 456 21.72 12.80 -8.07
N ASN A 457 22.27 12.43 -6.91
CA ASN A 457 23.50 12.97 -6.33
C ASN A 457 23.61 14.52 -6.44
N ALA A 458 22.47 15.20 -6.34
CA ALA A 458 22.35 16.64 -6.52
C ALA A 458 21.82 17.27 -5.23
N ASP A 459 22.54 18.26 -4.72
CA ASP A 459 22.17 18.99 -3.49
C ASP A 459 21.02 19.98 -3.73
N ALA A 460 20.83 20.42 -4.99
CA ALA A 460 19.78 21.36 -5.37
C ALA A 460 19.33 21.15 -6.82
N TRP A 461 18.04 21.44 -7.07
CA TRP A 461 17.45 21.52 -8.41
C TRP A 461 17.05 22.96 -8.71
N ILE A 462 17.50 23.47 -9.85
CA ILE A 462 17.18 24.81 -10.31
C ILE A 462 16.30 24.69 -11.55
N TRP A 463 15.06 25.14 -11.43
CA TRP A 463 14.09 25.17 -12.53
C TRP A 463 14.05 26.56 -13.14
N PHE A 464 14.25 26.64 -14.45
CA PHE A 464 14.16 27.91 -15.17
C PHE A 464 12.74 28.13 -15.67
N ALA A 465 12.28 29.38 -15.58
CA ALA A 465 10.98 29.75 -16.12
C ALA A 465 10.97 29.72 -17.65
N GLU A 466 12.09 30.06 -18.31
CA GLU A 466 12.24 30.03 -19.76
C GLU A 466 13.33 29.03 -20.19
N PRO A 467 13.38 28.65 -21.49
CA PRO A 467 14.47 27.85 -22.01
C PRO A 467 15.79 28.62 -21.91
N VAL A 468 16.75 28.09 -21.16
CA VAL A 468 18.10 28.65 -21.07
C VAL A 468 19.09 27.82 -21.89
N GLY A 469 20.11 28.48 -22.44
CA GLY A 469 21.18 27.80 -23.16
C GLY A 469 22.11 27.01 -22.22
N LYS A 470 22.86 26.05 -22.77
CA LYS A 470 23.83 25.23 -22.01
C LYS A 470 24.93 26.07 -21.31
N GLU A 471 25.17 27.29 -21.77
CA GLU A 471 26.13 28.24 -21.19
C GLU A 471 25.81 28.59 -19.72
N PHE A 472 24.53 28.52 -19.33
CA PHE A 472 24.11 28.84 -17.97
C PHE A 472 24.70 27.89 -16.92
N ALA A 473 24.96 26.63 -17.29
CA ALA A 473 25.63 25.68 -16.40
C ALA A 473 27.05 26.15 -16.03
N GLY A 474 27.75 26.79 -16.97
CA GLY A 474 29.07 27.37 -16.73
C GLY A 474 29.04 28.50 -15.70
N MET A 475 28.00 29.33 -15.73
CA MET A 475 27.81 30.41 -14.75
C MET A 475 27.49 29.88 -13.35
N ILE A 476 26.66 28.84 -13.23
CA ILE A 476 26.36 28.23 -11.93
C ILE A 476 27.60 27.53 -11.35
N ARG A 477 28.42 26.89 -12.19
CA ARG A 477 29.68 26.27 -11.75
C ARG A 477 30.70 27.28 -11.24
N ALA A 478 30.57 28.55 -11.62
CA ALA A 478 31.42 29.63 -11.14
C ALA A 478 31.01 30.18 -9.76
N VAL A 479 29.86 29.76 -9.22
CA VAL A 479 29.42 30.12 -7.86
C VAL A 479 30.26 29.34 -6.84
N ASP A 480 30.72 30.02 -5.80
CA ASP A 480 31.50 29.42 -4.72
C ASP A 480 30.72 28.26 -4.07
N GLU A 481 31.41 27.19 -3.68
CA GLU A 481 30.84 25.93 -3.16
C GLU A 481 30.12 25.03 -4.19
N VAL A 482 29.92 25.45 -5.44
CA VAL A 482 29.35 24.58 -6.48
C VAL A 482 30.42 23.69 -7.11
N ARG A 483 30.41 22.40 -6.75
CA ARG A 483 31.39 21.41 -7.24
C ARG A 483 31.14 20.98 -8.70
N GLU A 484 29.89 20.74 -9.05
CA GLU A 484 29.48 20.19 -10.35
C GLU A 484 28.09 20.71 -10.72
N VAL A 485 27.84 20.92 -12.02
CA VAL A 485 26.56 21.38 -12.55
C VAL A 485 26.26 20.59 -13.80
N GLU A 486 25.06 20.05 -13.87
CA GLU A 486 24.55 19.35 -15.04
C GLU A 486 23.32 20.11 -15.57
N ALA A 487 23.34 20.46 -16.86
CA ALA A 487 22.20 21.11 -17.52
C ALA A 487 21.28 20.04 -18.08
N TRP A 488 20.07 19.96 -17.56
CA TRP A 488 19.04 19.04 -18.03
C TRP A 488 17.99 19.81 -18.81
N SER A 489 17.63 19.30 -19.99
CA SER A 489 16.35 19.63 -20.60
C SER A 489 15.34 18.55 -20.17
N LEU A 490 14.06 18.91 -20.07
CA LEU A 490 13.00 17.91 -19.82
C LEU A 490 12.96 16.79 -20.88
N ALA A 491 13.59 17.01 -22.05
CA ALA A 491 13.74 16.01 -23.10
C ALA A 491 14.92 15.03 -22.88
N ASP A 492 15.96 15.46 -22.17
CA ASP A 492 17.14 14.61 -21.91
C ASP A 492 16.99 13.79 -20.61
N ALA A 493 15.99 14.07 -19.77
CA ALA A 493 15.86 13.48 -18.44
C ALA A 493 15.34 12.01 -18.43
N TRP A 494 14.96 11.47 -19.59
CA TRP A 494 14.37 10.11 -19.72
C TRP A 494 15.16 9.17 -20.65
N VAL A 495 16.32 9.61 -21.15
CA VAL A 495 17.30 8.77 -21.89
C VAL A 495 18.45 8.43 -20.96
#